data_AF-A0A4Y2GFL0-F1
#
_entry.id   AF-A0A4Y2GFL0-F1
#
_cell.length_a   1.000
_cell.length_b   1.000
_cell.length_c   1.000
_cell.angle_alpha   90.00
_cell.angle_beta   90.00
_cell.angle_gamma   90.00
#
_symmetry.space_group_name_H-M   'P 1'
#
loop_
_entity.id
_entity.type
_entity.pdbx_description
1 polymer ?
#
loop_
_entity_poly.entity_id
_entity_poly.type
_entity_poly.pdbx_seq_one_letter_code
_entity_poly.pdbx_strand_id
1 'polypeptide(L)'
;MFTGHAYARPVRAHTLLHLTLATIISKELIIDDDFDANLQNTIEDVKNNTISYNDIENCDEKTEALLYQCNKKLKQYEERGSTRKLWIQYFHMVSIAKEFIRAERMGDWQAHLNCVKEMIPNFHASEHFPYAKSTYLYLQDMLQAENLIDPSAFRRFIQGFLTVRRSAKFSCRTSTDMIIEHSLMKSMQTDGGISRGSSAQ
;
A
#
# COMPACT_ATOMS: atom_id res chain seq x y z
N MET A 1 1.41 -7.98 -20.70
CA MET A 1 1.63 -7.00 -19.60
C MET A 1 0.36 -6.15 -19.50
N PHE A 2 -0.33 -6.15 -18.35
CA PHE A 2 -1.49 -5.27 -18.18
C PHE A 2 -1.05 -3.82 -18.38
N THR A 3 -1.71 -3.08 -19.26
CA THR A 3 -1.44 -1.65 -19.41
C THR A 3 -1.73 -0.96 -18.07
N GLY A 4 -1.01 0.11 -17.69
CA GLY A 4 -1.20 0.76 -16.38
C GLY A 4 -2.65 1.18 -16.08
N HIS A 5 -3.46 1.39 -17.12
CA HIS A 5 -4.90 1.64 -17.01
C HIS A 5 -5.70 0.44 -16.47
N ALA A 6 -5.28 -0.79 -16.77
CA ALA A 6 -5.91 -2.00 -16.28
C ALA A 6 -5.64 -2.28 -14.79
N TYR A 7 -4.55 -1.74 -14.22
CA TYR A 7 -4.28 -1.77 -12.78
C TYR A 7 -4.98 -0.63 -12.02
N ALA A 8 -4.99 0.58 -12.56
CA ALA A 8 -5.61 1.73 -11.89
C ALA A 8 -7.13 1.58 -11.70
N ARG A 9 -7.82 0.94 -12.65
CA ARG A 9 -9.28 0.69 -12.59
C ARG A 9 -9.70 -0.18 -11.39
N PRO A 10 -9.16 -1.40 -11.18
CA PRO A 10 -9.52 -2.22 -10.05
C PRO A 10 -9.12 -1.57 -8.73
N VAL A 11 -7.92 -0.97 -8.62
CA VAL A 11 -7.52 -0.26 -7.39
C VAL A 11 -8.55 0.82 -7.01
N ARG A 12 -8.99 1.62 -7.98
CA ARG A 12 -10.04 2.62 -7.76
C ARG A 12 -11.36 1.97 -7.35
N ALA A 13 -11.81 0.93 -8.05
CA ALA A 13 -13.08 0.25 -7.75
C ALA A 13 -13.11 -0.34 -6.33
N HIS A 14 -12.06 -1.09 -5.96
CA HIS A 14 -11.93 -1.68 -4.62
C HIS A 14 -11.84 -0.61 -3.53
N THR A 15 -11.10 0.48 -3.77
CA THR A 15 -10.99 1.59 -2.82
C THR A 15 -12.33 2.30 -2.60
N LEU A 16 -13.12 2.48 -3.66
CA LEU A 16 -14.46 3.08 -3.54
C LEU A 16 -15.41 2.17 -2.75
N LEU A 17 -15.39 0.86 -3.00
CA LEU A 17 -16.22 -0.08 -2.25
C LEU A 17 -15.82 -0.13 -0.77
N HIS A 18 -14.51 -0.13 -0.48
CA HIS A 18 -13.99 0.00 0.87
C HIS A 18 -14.47 1.28 1.55
N LEU A 19 -14.41 2.42 0.86
CA LEU A 19 -14.90 3.71 1.36
C LEU A 19 -16.41 3.66 1.67
N THR A 20 -17.22 3.05 0.81
CA THR A 20 -18.66 2.90 1.07
C THR A 20 -18.93 2.08 2.33
N LEU A 21 -18.19 0.99 2.54
CA LEU A 21 -18.32 0.17 3.76
C LEU A 21 -17.85 0.94 5.00
N ALA A 22 -16.72 1.64 4.89
CA ALA A 22 -16.19 2.48 5.97
C ALA A 22 -17.18 3.59 6.36
N THR A 23 -17.86 4.20 5.39
CA THR A 23 -18.89 5.24 5.62
C THR A 23 -20.13 4.68 6.32
N ILE A 24 -20.50 3.42 6.06
CA ILE A 24 -21.60 2.76 6.78
C ILE A 24 -21.19 2.53 8.24
N ILE A 25 -19.97 2.05 8.47
CA ILE A 25 -19.44 1.81 9.82
C ILE A 25 -19.27 3.13 10.59
N SER A 26 -18.79 4.18 9.94
CA SER A 26 -18.50 5.47 10.57
C SER A 26 -19.75 6.13 11.16
N LYS A 27 -20.93 5.92 10.55
CA LYS A 27 -22.22 6.40 11.08
C LYS A 27 -22.61 5.81 12.44
N GLU A 28 -21.97 4.71 12.84
CA GLU A 28 -22.19 4.07 14.14
C GLU A 28 -21.08 4.33 15.16
N LEU A 29 -20.04 5.08 14.78
CA LEU A 29 -18.97 5.45 15.68
C LEU A 29 -19.43 6.63 16.55
N ILE A 30 -18.99 6.64 17.80
CA ILE A 30 -19.23 7.77 18.69
C ILE A 30 -18.09 8.73 18.45
N ILE A 31 -18.41 9.81 17.74
CA ILE A 31 -17.50 10.90 17.42
C ILE A 31 -18.01 12.12 18.17
N ASP A 32 -17.18 12.69 19.04
CA ASP A 32 -17.48 13.97 19.68
C ASP A 32 -17.19 15.15 18.72
N ASP A 33 -17.77 16.32 19.01
CA ASP A 33 -17.68 17.50 18.14
C ASP A 33 -16.24 18.00 17.97
N ASP A 34 -15.40 17.85 19.02
CA ASP A 34 -14.00 18.27 19.00
C ASP A 34 -13.16 17.33 18.12
N PHE A 35 -13.47 16.03 18.14
CA PHE A 35 -12.89 15.05 17.25
C PHE A 35 -13.30 15.29 15.79
N ASP A 36 -14.58 15.53 15.51
CA ASP A 36 -15.03 15.81 14.14
C ASP A 36 -14.33 17.05 13.56
N ALA A 37 -14.22 18.12 14.37
CA ALA A 37 -13.50 19.32 13.99
C ALA A 37 -12.02 19.04 13.67
N ASN A 38 -11.34 18.23 14.50
CA ASN A 38 -9.94 17.83 14.24
C ASN A 38 -9.80 17.05 12.92
N LEU A 39 -10.70 16.09 12.67
CA LEU A 39 -10.68 15.30 11.44
C LEU A 39 -10.91 16.18 10.21
N GLN A 40 -11.86 17.11 10.27
CA GLN A 40 -12.11 18.03 9.17
C GLN A 40 -10.92 18.95 8.90
N ASN A 41 -10.29 19.49 9.94
CA ASN A 41 -9.07 20.29 9.81
C ASN A 41 -7.94 19.49 9.16
N THR A 42 -7.71 18.26 9.63
CA THR A 42 -6.69 17.36 9.06
C THR A 42 -6.97 17.07 7.57
N ILE A 43 -8.23 16.81 7.20
CA ILE A 43 -8.62 16.59 5.80
C ILE A 43 -8.34 17.84 4.96
N GLU A 44 -8.63 19.02 5.48
CA GLU A 44 -8.40 20.29 4.80
C GLU A 44 -6.90 20.56 4.63
N ASP A 45 -6.10 20.25 5.64
CA ASP A 45 -4.64 20.34 5.57
C ASP A 45 -4.04 19.39 4.51
N VAL A 46 -4.56 18.16 4.43
CA VAL A 46 -4.17 17.20 3.39
C VAL A 46 -4.51 17.73 1.99
N LYS A 47 -5.71 18.29 1.79
CA LYS A 47 -6.11 18.88 0.50
C LYS A 47 -5.21 20.05 0.10
N ASN A 48 -4.87 20.89 1.07
CA ASN A 48 -4.04 22.07 0.86
C ASN A 48 -2.54 21.76 0.80
N ASN A 49 -2.14 20.49 1.06
CA ASN A 49 -0.75 20.05 1.15
C ASN A 49 0.05 20.80 2.23
N THR A 50 -0.58 21.19 3.33
CA THR A 50 0.04 21.92 4.46
C THR A 50 0.60 20.99 5.53
N ILE A 51 0.08 19.76 5.62
CA ILE A 51 0.57 18.70 6.51
C ILE A 51 1.56 17.79 5.79
N SER A 52 2.48 17.13 6.52
CA SER A 52 3.38 16.10 5.95
C SER A 52 2.88 14.68 6.27
N TYR A 53 3.40 13.67 5.58
CA TYR A 53 3.08 12.27 5.90
C TYR A 53 3.47 11.87 7.31
N ASN A 54 4.60 12.35 7.83
CA ASN A 54 5.05 12.02 9.17
C ASN A 54 4.05 12.56 10.22
N ASP A 55 3.47 13.72 9.97
CA ASP A 55 2.47 14.33 10.86
C ASP A 55 1.16 13.53 10.87
N ILE A 56 0.81 12.87 9.76
CA ILE A 56 -0.36 11.98 9.66
C ILE A 56 -0.10 10.64 10.35
N GLU A 57 1.13 10.11 10.24
CA GLU A 57 1.47 8.79 10.79
C GLU A 57 1.76 8.80 12.29
N ASN A 58 2.14 9.95 12.83
CA ASN A 58 2.21 10.16 14.25
C ASN A 58 0.78 10.16 14.82
N CYS A 59 0.28 8.96 15.12
CA CYS A 59 -1.04 8.78 15.72
C CYS A 59 -1.16 9.62 16.99
N ASP A 60 -2.13 10.54 17.00
CA ASP A 60 -2.60 11.13 18.24
C ASP A 60 -3.52 10.14 18.98
N GLU A 61 -3.67 10.35 20.29
CA GLU A 61 -4.53 9.54 21.17
C GLU A 61 -5.96 9.40 20.62
N LYS A 62 -6.42 10.44 19.94
CA LYS A 62 -7.73 10.53 19.29
C LYS A 62 -7.86 9.55 18.11
N THR A 63 -6.84 9.45 17.25
CA THR A 63 -6.79 8.52 16.12
C THR A 63 -6.75 7.07 16.58
N GLU A 64 -6.00 6.78 17.65
CA GLU A 64 -5.98 5.44 18.26
C GLU A 64 -7.35 5.04 18.81
N ALA A 65 -8.04 5.96 19.49
CA ALA A 65 -9.39 5.72 20.01
C ALA A 65 -10.39 5.42 18.87
N LEU A 66 -10.31 6.14 17.75
CA LEU A 66 -11.12 5.84 16.57
C LEU A 66 -10.83 4.46 15.98
N LEU A 67 -9.55 4.13 15.80
CA LEU A 67 -9.14 2.84 15.26
C LEU A 67 -9.65 1.70 16.14
N TYR A 68 -9.59 1.87 17.46
CA TYR A 68 -10.16 0.94 18.42
C TYR A 68 -11.68 0.77 18.25
N GLN A 69 -12.43 1.88 18.19
CA GLN A 69 -13.88 1.83 18.00
C GLN A 69 -14.26 1.15 16.68
N CYS A 70 -13.56 1.50 15.59
CA CYS A 70 -13.79 0.93 14.27
C CYS A 70 -13.53 -0.58 14.26
N ASN A 71 -12.39 -1.02 14.80
CA ASN A 71 -12.06 -2.44 14.90
C ASN A 71 -13.04 -3.22 15.77
N LYS A 72 -13.52 -2.62 16.87
CA LYS A 72 -14.57 -3.21 17.70
C LYS A 72 -15.87 -3.40 16.93
N LYS A 73 -16.28 -2.40 16.13
CA LYS A 73 -17.49 -2.48 15.28
C LYS A 73 -17.34 -3.54 14.19
N LEU A 74 -16.20 -3.60 13.51
CA LEU A 74 -15.91 -4.63 12.50
C LEU A 74 -16.11 -6.04 13.06
N LYS A 75 -15.54 -6.34 14.24
CA LYS A 75 -15.73 -7.63 14.92
C LYS A 75 -17.20 -7.94 15.25
N GLN A 76 -17.93 -6.96 15.78
CA GLN A 76 -19.37 -7.11 16.04
C GLN A 76 -20.16 -7.43 14.77
N TYR A 77 -19.74 -6.90 13.62
CA TYR A 77 -20.37 -7.21 12.32
C TYR A 77 -20.09 -8.63 11.86
N GLU A 78 -18.88 -9.15 12.05
CA GLU A 78 -18.51 -10.52 11.71
C GLU A 78 -19.37 -11.56 12.45
N GLU A 79 -19.67 -11.31 13.72
CA GLU A 79 -20.46 -12.21 14.57
C GLU A 79 -21.94 -12.31 14.15
N ARG A 80 -22.45 -11.33 13.38
CA ARG A 80 -23.86 -11.24 12.99
C ARG A 80 -24.23 -12.08 11.76
N GLY A 81 -23.32 -12.90 11.23
CA GLY A 81 -23.61 -13.87 10.18
C GLY A 81 -22.57 -13.98 9.07
N SER A 82 -22.62 -15.08 8.31
CA SER A 82 -21.63 -15.43 7.28
C SER A 82 -21.45 -14.37 6.19
N THR A 83 -22.54 -13.77 5.70
CA THR A 83 -22.47 -12.72 4.68
C THR A 83 -21.73 -11.48 5.18
N ARG A 84 -21.96 -11.07 6.43
CA ARG A 84 -21.25 -9.92 7.02
C ARG A 84 -19.78 -10.25 7.20
N LYS A 85 -19.47 -11.45 7.71
CA LYS A 85 -18.09 -11.95 7.82
C LYS A 85 -17.35 -11.90 6.48
N LEU A 86 -18.00 -12.26 5.37
CA LEU A 86 -17.42 -12.15 4.03
C LEU A 86 -17.10 -10.69 3.66
N TRP A 87 -18.01 -9.75 3.92
CA TRP A 87 -17.78 -8.32 3.65
C TRP A 87 -16.67 -7.73 4.53
N ILE A 88 -16.55 -8.16 5.78
CA ILE A 88 -15.46 -7.73 6.67
C ILE A 88 -14.12 -8.33 6.20
N GLN A 89 -14.10 -9.59 5.78
CA GLN A 89 -12.91 -10.18 5.16
C GLN A 89 -12.47 -9.38 3.93
N TYR A 90 -13.41 -9.02 3.04
CA TYR A 90 -13.12 -8.16 1.90
C TYR A 90 -12.60 -6.78 2.32
N PHE A 91 -13.19 -6.18 3.36
CA PHE A 91 -12.73 -4.92 3.93
C PHE A 91 -11.26 -5.01 4.38
N HIS A 92 -10.87 -6.09 5.05
CA HIS A 92 -9.49 -6.36 5.44
C HIS A 92 -8.56 -6.54 4.23
N MET A 93 -8.97 -7.32 3.22
CA MET A 93 -8.18 -7.50 2.00
C MET A 93 -7.85 -6.17 1.31
N VAL A 94 -8.84 -5.29 1.14
CA VAL A 94 -8.62 -3.97 0.53
C VAL A 94 -7.80 -3.06 1.45
N SER A 95 -7.95 -3.17 2.77
CA SER A 95 -7.12 -2.44 3.73
C SER A 95 -5.64 -2.80 3.60
N ILE A 96 -5.32 -4.10 3.50
CA ILE A 96 -3.95 -4.58 3.28
C ILE A 96 -3.40 -4.06 1.94
N ALA A 97 -4.21 -4.08 0.87
CA ALA A 97 -3.79 -3.54 -0.43
C ALA A 97 -3.49 -2.04 -0.39
N LYS A 98 -4.30 -1.25 0.34
CA LYS A 98 -4.06 0.19 0.52
C LYS A 98 -2.79 0.45 1.34
N GLU A 99 -2.58 -0.31 2.41
CA GLU A 99 -1.39 -0.19 3.24
C GLU A 99 -0.12 -0.58 2.47
N PHE A 100 -0.18 -1.62 1.66
CA PHE A 100 0.91 -2.01 0.77
C PHE A 100 1.28 -0.87 -0.21
N ILE A 101 0.28 -0.24 -0.84
CA ILE A 101 0.50 0.91 -1.73
C ILE A 101 1.11 2.11 -0.96
N ARG A 102 0.65 2.36 0.28
CA ARG A 102 1.22 3.40 1.15
C ARG A 102 2.67 3.07 1.48
N ALA A 103 2.97 1.87 1.98
CA ALA A 103 4.30 1.43 2.35
C ALA A 103 5.30 1.55 1.18
N GLU A 104 4.92 1.04 0.00
CA GLU A 104 5.69 1.20 -1.23
C GLU A 104 5.94 2.68 -1.54
N ARG A 105 4.89 3.52 -1.54
CA ARG A 105 5.05 4.97 -1.80
C ARG A 105 5.87 5.67 -0.73
N MET A 106 5.90 5.20 0.51
CA MET A 106 6.68 5.82 1.57
C MET A 106 8.13 5.32 1.59
N GLY A 107 8.41 4.18 0.92
CA GLY A 107 9.65 3.45 1.12
C GLY A 107 9.74 2.86 2.54
N ASP A 108 8.59 2.60 3.18
CA ASP A 108 8.51 1.97 4.50
C ASP A 108 8.63 0.45 4.32
N TRP A 109 9.87 -0.03 4.44
CA TRP A 109 10.20 -1.42 4.15
C TRP A 109 9.57 -2.40 5.15
N GLN A 110 9.48 -2.02 6.43
CA GLN A 110 8.91 -2.90 7.44
C GLN A 110 7.40 -3.06 7.22
N ALA A 111 6.68 -1.97 6.94
CA ALA A 111 5.26 -2.03 6.61
C ALA A 111 5.01 -2.82 5.33
N HIS A 112 5.89 -2.70 4.33
CA HIS A 112 5.84 -3.50 3.11
C HIS A 112 5.89 -5.00 3.41
N LEU A 113 6.90 -5.46 4.14
CA LEU A 113 7.04 -6.87 4.49
C LEU A 113 5.87 -7.39 5.33
N ASN A 114 5.34 -6.56 6.24
CA ASN A 114 4.15 -6.90 7.01
C ASN A 114 2.94 -7.10 6.08
N CYS A 115 2.72 -6.20 5.11
CA CYS A 115 1.64 -6.36 4.14
C CYS A 115 1.81 -7.62 3.28
N VAL A 116 3.02 -7.88 2.80
CA VAL A 116 3.35 -9.08 2.01
C VAL A 116 2.98 -10.35 2.79
N LYS A 117 3.32 -10.41 4.08
CA LYS A 117 2.94 -11.51 4.96
C LYS A 117 1.41 -11.66 5.07
N GLU A 118 0.69 -10.57 5.29
CA GLU A 118 -0.77 -10.57 5.43
C GLU A 118 -1.51 -10.86 4.12
N MET A 119 -0.88 -10.68 2.95
CA MET A 119 -1.46 -11.02 1.65
C MET A 119 -1.43 -12.53 1.34
N ILE A 120 -0.52 -13.29 1.95
CA ILE A 120 -0.33 -14.72 1.66
C ILE A 120 -1.62 -15.56 1.79
N PRO A 121 -2.40 -15.44 2.88
CA PRO A 121 -3.67 -16.17 2.99
C PRO A 121 -4.65 -15.88 1.86
N ASN A 122 -4.64 -14.65 1.33
CA ASN A 122 -5.51 -14.26 0.21
C ASN A 122 -5.11 -14.97 -1.08
N PHE A 123 -3.81 -15.13 -1.35
CA PHE A 123 -3.34 -15.88 -2.51
C PHE A 123 -3.70 -17.36 -2.42
N HIS A 124 -3.67 -17.96 -1.22
CA HIS A 124 -4.16 -19.32 -1.03
C HIS A 124 -5.67 -19.41 -1.24
N ALA A 125 -6.43 -18.49 -0.66
CA ALA A 125 -7.89 -18.48 -0.76
C ALA A 125 -8.40 -18.24 -2.20
N SER A 126 -7.64 -17.53 -3.03
CA SER A 126 -7.95 -17.28 -4.44
C SER A 126 -7.28 -18.28 -5.39
N GLU A 127 -6.74 -19.40 -4.89
CA GLU A 127 -6.05 -20.44 -5.67
C GLU A 127 -4.87 -19.92 -6.52
N HIS A 128 -4.28 -18.81 -6.11
CA HIS A 128 -3.09 -18.22 -6.72
C HIS A 128 -1.81 -18.81 -6.12
N PHE A 129 -1.71 -20.14 -6.12
CA PHE A 129 -0.60 -20.88 -5.50
C PHE A 129 0.80 -20.50 -5.99
N PRO A 130 1.04 -20.22 -7.30
CA PRO A 130 2.34 -19.75 -7.75
C PRO A 130 2.73 -18.43 -7.09
N TYR A 131 1.79 -17.49 -6.94
CA TYR A 131 2.02 -16.23 -6.24
C TYR A 131 2.23 -16.44 -4.74
N ALA A 132 1.45 -17.32 -4.10
CA ALA A 132 1.67 -17.67 -2.69
C ALA A 132 3.09 -18.20 -2.47
N LYS A 133 3.54 -19.15 -3.30
CA LYS A 133 4.89 -19.73 -3.23
C LYS A 133 5.98 -18.69 -3.43
N SER A 134 5.91 -17.88 -4.49
CA SER A 134 6.91 -16.84 -4.75
C SER A 134 6.94 -15.80 -3.63
N THR A 135 5.78 -15.45 -3.08
CA THR A 135 5.65 -14.51 -1.95
C THR A 135 6.33 -15.04 -0.69
N TYR A 136 6.18 -16.33 -0.36
CA TYR A 136 6.89 -16.93 0.77
C TYR A 136 8.41 -16.87 0.61
N LEU A 137 8.93 -17.26 -0.56
CA LEU A 137 10.37 -17.24 -0.84
C LEU A 137 10.91 -15.81 -0.74
N TYR A 138 10.22 -14.86 -1.39
CA TYR A 138 10.54 -13.45 -1.31
C TYR A 138 10.57 -12.95 0.15
N LEU A 139 9.53 -13.26 0.94
CA LEU A 139 9.44 -12.80 2.33
C LEU A 139 10.59 -13.38 3.18
N GLN A 140 10.93 -14.65 2.99
CA GLN A 140 12.04 -15.30 3.68
C GLN A 140 13.38 -14.63 3.34
N ASP A 141 13.65 -14.40 2.06
CA ASP A 141 14.89 -13.75 1.60
C ASP A 141 14.98 -12.32 2.12
N MET A 142 13.88 -11.57 2.05
CA MET A 142 13.84 -10.16 2.47
C MET A 142 13.96 -9.97 3.98
N LEU A 143 13.46 -10.91 4.79
CA LEU A 143 13.66 -10.90 6.24
C LEU A 143 15.13 -11.18 6.62
N GLN A 144 15.88 -11.85 5.74
CA GLN A 144 17.30 -12.15 5.92
C GLN A 144 18.21 -11.18 5.15
N ALA A 145 17.64 -10.16 4.50
CA ALA A 145 18.37 -9.28 3.59
C ALA A 145 19.59 -8.62 4.23
N GLU A 146 19.52 -8.26 5.52
CA GLU A 146 20.65 -7.68 6.28
C GLU A 146 21.90 -8.57 6.25
N ASN A 147 21.73 -9.89 6.20
CA ASN A 147 22.83 -10.86 6.15
C ASN A 147 23.28 -11.19 4.72
N LEU A 148 22.48 -10.83 3.72
CA LEU A 148 22.69 -11.22 2.31
C LEU A 148 23.33 -10.12 1.47
N ILE A 149 23.17 -8.85 1.86
CA ILE A 149 23.66 -7.70 1.09
C ILE A 149 24.65 -6.86 1.90
N ASP A 150 25.39 -6.01 1.20
CA ASP A 150 26.33 -5.07 1.84
C ASP A 150 25.60 -4.21 2.90
N PRO A 151 26.14 -4.08 4.12
CA PRO A 151 25.49 -3.35 5.21
C PRO A 151 25.17 -1.88 4.87
N SER A 152 26.01 -1.22 4.06
CA SER A 152 25.77 0.16 3.65
C SER A 152 24.60 0.26 2.65
N ALA A 153 24.47 -0.73 1.76
CA ALA A 153 23.34 -0.86 0.86
C ALA A 153 22.05 -1.17 1.63
N PHE A 154 22.08 -2.12 2.57
CA PHE A 154 20.94 -2.43 3.42
C PHE A 154 20.46 -1.21 4.22
N ARG A 155 21.38 -0.45 4.80
CA ARG A 155 21.05 0.78 5.51
C ARG A 155 20.32 1.80 4.64
N ARG A 156 20.79 2.01 3.41
CA ARG A 156 20.10 2.92 2.47
C ARG A 156 18.73 2.38 2.07
N PHE A 157 18.65 1.07 1.86
CA PHE A 157 17.42 0.38 1.49
C PHE A 157 16.31 0.58 2.53
N ILE A 158 16.60 0.33 3.82
CA ILE A 158 15.64 0.55 4.92
C ILE A 158 15.34 2.04 5.19
N GLN A 159 16.21 2.95 4.76
CA GLN A 159 15.98 4.40 4.82
C GLN A 159 15.04 4.91 3.71
N GLY A 160 14.39 4.00 2.97
CA GLY A 160 13.41 4.33 1.96
C GLY A 160 14.00 4.77 0.63
N PHE A 161 15.28 4.46 0.35
CA PHE A 161 15.88 4.70 -0.97
C PHE A 161 15.37 3.74 -2.06
N LEU A 162 14.45 2.83 -1.72
CA LEU A 162 13.70 2.01 -2.68
C LEU A 162 12.83 2.85 -3.61
N THR A 163 12.47 4.07 -3.21
CA THR A 163 11.54 4.92 -3.94
C THR A 163 12.10 6.30 -4.22
N VAL A 164 11.81 6.81 -5.41
CA VAL A 164 12.26 8.13 -5.89
C VAL A 164 11.06 9.05 -6.03
N ARG A 165 11.22 10.32 -5.69
CA ARG A 165 10.25 11.39 -5.95
C ARG A 165 10.93 12.61 -6.57
N ARG A 166 10.19 13.33 -7.41
CA ARG A 166 10.60 14.63 -7.96
C ARG A 166 10.06 15.82 -7.18
N SER A 167 9.02 15.63 -6.38
CA SER A 167 8.38 16.67 -5.58
C SER A 167 8.13 16.17 -4.16
N ALA A 168 7.83 17.06 -3.22
CA ALA A 168 7.46 16.67 -1.86
C ALA A 168 5.95 16.33 -1.70
N LYS A 169 5.18 16.29 -2.80
CA LYS A 169 3.73 16.05 -2.76
C LYS A 169 3.38 14.66 -2.21
N PHE A 170 2.17 14.55 -1.67
CA PHE A 170 1.61 13.27 -1.24
C PHE A 170 1.59 12.25 -2.39
N SER A 171 1.89 10.99 -2.09
CA SER A 171 1.80 9.87 -3.02
C SER A 171 2.59 9.99 -4.34
N CYS A 172 3.61 10.85 -4.42
CA CYS A 172 4.37 11.08 -5.66
C CYS A 172 5.66 10.24 -5.80
N ARG A 173 5.95 9.39 -4.82
CA ARG A 173 7.08 8.46 -4.88
C ARG A 173 6.75 7.27 -5.76
N THR A 174 7.77 6.75 -6.42
CA THR A 174 7.70 5.66 -7.37
C THR A 174 8.87 4.73 -7.10
N SER A 175 8.66 3.41 -7.17
CA SER A 175 9.74 2.45 -6.97
C SER A 175 10.86 2.64 -8.00
N THR A 176 12.11 2.46 -7.56
CA THR A 176 13.29 2.58 -8.41
C THR A 176 13.22 1.60 -9.57
N ASP A 177 12.77 0.37 -9.34
CA ASP A 177 12.62 -0.67 -10.35
C ASP A 177 11.66 -0.23 -11.47
N MET A 178 10.48 0.28 -11.10
CA MET A 178 9.50 0.77 -12.07
C MET A 178 10.04 1.96 -12.88
N ILE A 179 10.86 2.83 -12.27
CA ILE A 179 11.52 3.93 -13.00
C ILE A 179 12.56 3.39 -13.98
N ILE A 180 13.38 2.43 -13.54
CA ILE A 180 14.41 1.80 -14.39
C ILE A 180 13.73 1.15 -15.59
N GLU A 181 12.69 0.34 -15.38
CA GLU A 181 11.95 -0.33 -16.45
C GLU A 181 11.30 0.67 -17.41
N HIS A 182 10.52 1.61 -16.89
CA HIS A 182 9.72 2.50 -17.75
C HIS A 182 10.52 3.64 -18.38
N SER A 183 11.60 4.11 -17.75
CA SER A 183 12.36 5.27 -18.23
C SER A 183 13.67 4.86 -18.89
N LEU A 184 14.46 3.99 -18.23
CA LEU A 184 15.78 3.61 -18.73
C LEU A 184 15.69 2.47 -19.73
N MET A 185 15.08 1.34 -19.37
CA MET A 185 15.03 0.16 -20.26
C MET A 185 14.23 0.45 -21.53
N LYS A 186 13.11 1.17 -21.43
CA LYS A 186 12.34 1.58 -22.61
C LYS A 186 13.16 2.44 -23.58
N SER A 187 14.02 3.33 -23.09
CA SER A 187 14.92 4.14 -23.94
C SER A 187 16.04 3.32 -24.59
N MET A 188 16.41 2.19 -23.98
CA MET A 188 17.42 1.27 -24.55
C MET A 188 16.83 0.32 -25.60
N GLN A 189 15.50 0.20 -25.67
CA GLN A 189 14.77 -0.71 -26.57
C GLN A 189 14.18 -0.02 -27.81
N THR A 190 14.33 1.31 -27.93
CA THR A 190 13.97 2.05 -29.16
C THR A 190 14.95 1.75 -30.30
N ASP A 191 14.56 2.02 -31.56
CA ASP A 191 15.46 1.84 -32.71
C ASP A 191 16.74 2.67 -32.54
N GLY A 192 17.90 2.00 -32.68
CA GLY A 192 19.22 2.55 -32.36
C GLY A 192 19.69 2.34 -30.90
N GLY A 193 18.88 1.70 -30.06
CA GLY A 193 19.22 1.38 -28.67
C GLY A 193 20.01 0.07 -28.51
N ILE A 194 20.79 -0.01 -27.42
CA ILE A 194 21.78 -1.08 -27.14
C ILE A 194 21.16 -2.50 -27.10
N SER A 195 19.85 -2.61 -26.81
CA SER A 195 19.20 -3.91 -26.62
C SER A 195 18.55 -4.51 -27.87
N ARG A 196 18.45 -3.74 -28.97
CA ARG A 196 18.16 -4.30 -30.30
C ARG A 196 19.50 -4.53 -30.98
N GLY A 197 19.98 -5.78 -30.92
CA GLY A 197 21.17 -6.20 -31.64
C GLY A 197 21.12 -5.72 -33.09
N SER A 198 22.22 -5.14 -33.57
CA SER A 198 22.41 -4.71 -34.94
C SER A 198 21.96 -5.82 -35.89
N SER A 199 20.86 -5.59 -36.62
CA SER A 199 20.50 -6.36 -37.79
C SER A 199 21.65 -6.20 -38.77
N ALA A 200 22.57 -7.17 -38.81
CA ALA A 200 23.58 -7.23 -39.85
C ALA A 200 22.84 -7.36 -41.19
N GLN A 201 22.97 -6.35 -42.04
CA GLN A 201 22.75 -6.45 -43.48
C GLN A 201 23.96 -7.12 -44.13
#